data_AF-A0A939V292-F1
#
_entry.id   AF-A0A939V292-F1
#
_cell.length_a   1.000
_cell.length_b   1.000
_cell.length_c   1.000
_cell.angle_alpha   90.00
_cell.angle_beta   90.00
_cell.angle_gamma   90.00
#
_symmetry.space_group_name_H-M   'P 1'
#
loop_
_entity.id
_entity.type
_entity.pdbx_description
1 polymer ?
#
loop_
_entity_poly.entity_id
_entity_poly.type
_entity_poly.pdbx_seq_one_letter_code
_entity_poly.pdbx_strand_id
1 'polypeptide(L)'
;MSLKESIKAVLYGSENLSPTQEKLRKAFMYLCSGGLTTVVNFTAFAVFDKLVKTQVNINIFGWDLDLMVMLNQLIAWTLAVLTAYITNRIFVFRSKGNVIRELLSFAAARVASLLIIELGILYLQLAISDKVFGCPQDTVLGYIWKFAFTCLYLNKLLNSVIIVFANYFMSKIMVFRKADCVDLSQDKKEDTEEITEEASQASGNGDEEHAG
;
A
#
# COMPACT_ATOMS: atom_id res chain seq x y z
N MET A 1 -5.30 20.99 21.87
CA MET A 1 -5.02 19.57 21.59
C MET A 1 -3.55 19.31 21.89
N SER A 2 -3.22 18.35 22.76
CA SER A 2 -1.81 18.01 23.07
C SER A 2 -1.14 17.36 21.85
N LEU A 3 0.15 17.63 21.61
CA LEU A 3 0.90 17.03 20.49
C LEU A 3 0.79 15.49 20.46
N LYS A 4 0.75 14.85 21.64
CA LYS A 4 0.57 13.39 21.77
C LYS A 4 -0.79 12.93 21.26
N GLU A 5 -1.85 13.70 21.52
CA GLU A 5 -3.21 13.44 21.06
C GLU A 5 -3.31 13.58 19.54
N SER A 6 -2.68 14.62 18.97
CA SER A 6 -2.64 14.81 17.51
C SER A 6 -1.86 13.69 16.80
N ILE A 7 -0.73 13.24 17.35
CA ILE A 7 0.04 12.12 16.80
C ILE A 7 -0.77 10.82 16.89
N LYS A 8 -1.43 10.56 18.02
CA LYS A 8 -2.28 9.39 18.20
C LYS A 8 -3.46 9.39 17.22
N ALA A 9 -4.06 10.56 16.96
CA ALA A 9 -5.12 10.72 15.96
C ALA A 9 -4.65 10.44 14.53
N VAL A 10 -3.44 10.84 14.16
CA VAL A 10 -2.86 10.51 12.84
C VAL A 10 -2.54 9.01 12.73
N LEU A 11 -1.96 8.42 13.78
CA LEU A 11 -1.51 7.03 13.76
C LEU A 11 -2.67 6.02 13.85
N TYR A 12 -3.62 6.24 14.75
CA TYR A 12 -4.69 5.27 15.07
C TYR A 12 -6.08 5.72 14.60
N GLY A 13 -6.22 6.95 14.10
CA GLY A 13 -7.52 7.57 13.84
C GLY A 13 -8.17 8.11 15.12
N SER A 14 -9.10 9.04 14.95
CA SER A 14 -9.91 9.67 15.99
C SER A 14 -11.36 9.77 15.51
N GLU A 15 -12.32 9.68 16.42
CA GLU A 15 -13.75 9.90 16.17
C GLU A 15 -14.05 11.31 15.63
N ASN A 16 -13.12 12.25 15.75
CA ASN A 16 -13.32 13.64 15.31
C ASN A 16 -12.87 13.93 13.87
N LEU A 17 -12.42 12.92 13.11
CA LEU A 17 -11.95 13.10 11.73
C LEU A 17 -13.12 13.14 10.74
N SER A 18 -13.07 14.09 9.80
CA SER A 18 -13.99 14.10 8.66
C SER A 18 -13.71 12.92 7.71
N PRO A 19 -14.69 12.47 6.90
CA PRO A 19 -14.52 11.34 5.98
C PRO A 19 -13.38 11.55 4.96
N THR A 20 -13.09 12.81 4.59
CA THR A 20 -11.97 13.15 3.71
C THR A 20 -10.63 13.04 4.43
N GLN A 21 -10.57 13.50 5.68
CA GLN A 21 -9.36 13.39 6.49
C GLN A 21 -9.01 11.94 6.80
N GLU A 22 -10.00 11.08 7.06
CA GLU A 22 -9.78 9.65 7.29
C GLU A 22 -9.24 8.93 6.03
N LYS A 23 -9.74 9.28 4.84
CA LYS A 23 -9.20 8.77 3.57
C LYS A 23 -7.73 9.19 3.36
N LEU A 24 -7.42 10.46 3.63
CA LEU A 24 -6.05 10.97 3.52
C LEU A 24 -5.12 10.30 4.55
N ARG A 25 -5.58 10.11 5.79
CA ARG A 25 -4.87 9.38 6.84
C ARG A 25 -4.56 7.96 6.40
N LYS A 26 -5.55 7.21 5.89
CA LYS A 26 -5.36 5.84 5.38
C LYS A 26 -4.30 5.80 4.28
N ALA A 27 -4.33 6.74 3.32
CA ALA A 27 -3.32 6.82 2.27
C ALA A 27 -1.92 7.16 2.81
N PHE A 28 -1.81 8.14 3.71
CA PHE A 28 -0.54 8.55 4.33
C PHE A 28 0.08 7.42 5.17
N MET A 29 -0.72 6.75 5.99
CA MET A 29 -0.27 5.63 6.81
C MET A 29 0.11 4.42 5.95
N TYR A 30 -0.59 4.19 4.84
CA TYR A 30 -0.20 3.17 3.86
C TYR A 30 1.15 3.49 3.24
N LEU A 31 1.39 4.75 2.87
CA LEU A 31 2.69 5.19 2.34
C LEU A 31 3.81 5.03 3.37
N CYS A 32 3.58 5.43 4.62
CA CYS A 32 4.53 5.24 5.72
C CYS A 32 4.85 3.76 5.96
N SER A 33 3.83 2.89 5.91
CA SER A 33 4.00 1.45 6.01
C SER A 33 4.84 0.89 4.86
N GLY A 34 4.68 1.43 3.65
CA GLY A 34 5.49 1.11 2.49
C GLY A 34 6.96 1.47 2.70
N GLY A 35 7.22 2.68 3.18
CA GLY A 35 8.58 3.12 3.54
C GLY A 35 9.24 2.21 4.59
N LEU A 36 8.52 1.88 5.66
CA LEU A 36 9.02 0.94 6.68
C LEU A 36 9.29 -0.45 6.10
N THR A 37 8.41 -0.94 5.23
CA THR A 37 8.56 -2.23 4.55
C THR A 37 9.84 -2.26 3.71
N THR A 38 10.13 -1.17 2.99
CA THR A 38 11.36 -1.03 2.21
C THR A 38 12.59 -1.10 3.12
N VAL A 39 12.60 -0.36 4.23
CA VAL A 39 13.69 -0.39 5.21
C VAL A 39 13.92 -1.81 5.75
N VAL A 40 12.85 -2.52 6.11
CA VAL A 40 12.93 -3.91 6.58
C VAL A 40 13.49 -4.83 5.50
N ASN A 41 13.01 -4.71 4.26
CA ASN A 41 13.49 -5.51 3.14
C ASN A 41 15.01 -5.33 2.92
N PHE A 42 15.48 -4.07 2.83
CA PHE A 42 16.90 -3.77 2.64
C PHE A 42 17.75 -4.23 3.81
N THR A 43 17.28 -4.02 5.04
CA THR A 43 18.02 -4.41 6.25
C THR A 43 18.13 -5.93 6.35
N ALA A 44 17.03 -6.65 6.13
CA ALA A 44 17.03 -8.10 6.11
C ALA A 44 18.00 -8.64 5.05
N PHE A 45 17.88 -8.15 3.80
CA PHE A 45 18.78 -8.55 2.72
C PHE A 45 20.25 -8.33 3.10
N ALA A 46 20.61 -7.13 3.57
CA ALA A 46 21.99 -6.79 3.93
C ALA A 46 22.54 -7.62 5.11
N VAL A 47 21.69 -8.00 6.07
CA VAL A 47 22.09 -8.86 7.18
C VAL A 47 22.35 -10.28 6.68
N PHE A 48 21.44 -10.87 5.92
CA PHE A 48 21.59 -12.23 5.42
C PHE A 48 22.74 -12.37 4.42
N ASP A 49 22.94 -11.37 3.56
CA ASP A 49 24.06 -11.29 2.62
C ASP A 49 25.42 -11.32 3.34
N LYS A 50 25.55 -10.63 4.48
CA LYS A 50 26.79 -10.65 5.28
C LYS A 50 27.03 -11.95 6.03
N LEU A 51 25.96 -12.65 6.41
CA LEU A 51 26.03 -13.90 7.18
C LEU A 51 26.34 -15.10 6.28
N VAL A 52 25.81 -15.11 5.06
CA VAL A 52 25.97 -16.23 4.12
C VAL A 52 27.08 -15.89 3.12
N LYS A 53 28.31 -16.36 3.41
CA LYS A 53 29.47 -16.18 2.51
C LYS A 53 29.63 -17.27 1.45
N THR A 54 28.70 -18.24 1.43
CA THR A 54 28.75 -19.34 0.47
C THR A 54 28.16 -18.85 -0.83
N GLN A 55 28.81 -19.11 -1.96
CA GLN A 55 28.29 -18.81 -3.29
C GLN A 55 27.95 -20.13 -3.96
N VAL A 56 26.71 -20.27 -4.40
CA VAL A 56 26.26 -21.45 -5.15
C VAL A 56 25.67 -20.95 -6.44
N ASN A 57 26.46 -21.01 -7.50
CA ASN A 57 26.02 -20.61 -8.82
C ASN A 57 25.21 -21.74 -9.46
N ILE A 58 24.04 -21.40 -9.95
CA ILE A 58 23.18 -22.30 -10.72
C ILE A 58 22.94 -21.62 -12.07
N ASN A 59 23.15 -22.38 -13.14
CA ASN A 59 22.78 -21.94 -14.47
C ASN A 59 21.33 -22.34 -14.74
N ILE A 60 20.45 -21.35 -14.89
CA ILE A 60 19.04 -21.56 -15.25
C ILE A 60 18.80 -20.86 -16.58
N PHE A 61 18.43 -21.61 -17.63
CA PHE A 61 18.17 -21.08 -18.98
C PHE A 61 19.33 -20.22 -19.56
N GLY A 62 20.59 -20.53 -19.23
CA GLY A 62 21.75 -19.76 -19.69
C GLY A 62 22.09 -18.52 -18.85
N TRP A 63 21.36 -18.28 -17.76
CA TRP A 63 21.62 -17.19 -16.81
C TRP A 63 22.33 -17.76 -15.59
N ASP A 64 23.51 -17.23 -15.28
CA ASP A 64 24.22 -17.55 -14.05
C ASP A 64 23.57 -16.79 -12.88
N LEU A 65 22.93 -17.54 -11.99
CA LEU A 65 22.24 -17.02 -10.82
C LEU A 65 22.90 -17.56 -9.57
N ASP A 66 23.17 -16.67 -8.61
CA ASP A 66 23.60 -17.10 -7.28
C ASP A 66 22.36 -17.48 -6.45
N LEU A 67 22.23 -18.78 -6.15
CA LEU A 67 21.13 -19.30 -5.36
C LEU A 67 21.05 -18.63 -3.98
N MET A 68 22.20 -18.29 -3.38
CA MET A 68 22.22 -17.70 -2.04
C MET A 68 21.66 -16.27 -2.07
N VAL A 69 21.95 -15.50 -3.12
CA VAL A 69 21.35 -14.18 -3.34
C VAL A 69 19.84 -14.29 -3.51
N MET A 70 19.35 -15.28 -4.26
CA MET A 70 17.91 -15.52 -4.43
C MET A 70 17.23 -15.87 -3.10
N LEU A 71 17.85 -16.72 -2.28
CA LEU A 71 17.32 -17.09 -0.97
C LEU A 71 17.31 -15.89 -0.01
N ASN A 72 18.38 -15.09 0.02
CA ASN A 72 18.43 -13.86 0.81
C ASN A 72 17.33 -12.89 0.41
N GLN A 73 17.10 -12.72 -0.90
CA GLN A 73 16.03 -11.89 -1.42
C GLN A 73 14.63 -12.43 -1.08
N LEU A 74 14.43 -13.75 -1.10
CA LEU A 74 13.16 -14.38 -0.74
C LEU A 74 12.82 -14.20 0.75
N ILE A 75 13.82 -14.36 1.63
CA ILE A 75 13.67 -14.16 3.07
C ILE A 75 13.36 -12.68 3.36
N ALA A 76 14.14 -11.76 2.78
CA ALA A 76 13.94 -10.33 2.92
C ALA A 76 12.52 -9.91 2.46
N TRP A 77 12.09 -10.41 1.30
CA TRP A 77 10.76 -10.16 0.76
C TRP A 77 9.66 -10.70 1.67
N THR A 78 9.84 -11.89 2.26
CA THR A 78 8.85 -12.49 3.17
C THR A 78 8.71 -11.67 4.45
N LEU A 79 9.82 -11.24 5.07
CA LEU A 79 9.80 -10.35 6.24
C LEU A 79 9.16 -9.01 5.92
N ALA A 80 9.40 -8.47 4.73
CA ALA A 80 8.78 -7.25 4.24
C ALA A 80 7.26 -7.42 4.07
N VAL A 81 6.79 -8.52 3.48
CA VAL A 81 5.35 -8.81 3.33
C VAL A 81 4.67 -8.95 4.69
N LEU A 82 5.28 -9.66 5.64
CA LEU A 82 4.76 -9.81 7.00
C LEU A 82 4.66 -8.45 7.71
N THR A 83 5.72 -7.65 7.63
CA THR A 83 5.75 -6.31 8.22
C THR A 83 4.64 -5.44 7.63
N ALA A 84 4.56 -5.38 6.31
CA ALA A 84 3.54 -4.61 5.59
C ALA A 84 2.12 -5.04 5.97
N TYR A 85 1.89 -6.34 6.09
CA TYR A 85 0.61 -6.87 6.51
C TYR A 85 0.24 -6.42 7.92
N ILE A 86 1.14 -6.62 8.89
CA ILE A 86 0.91 -6.24 10.30
C ILE A 86 0.63 -4.74 10.41
N THR A 87 1.44 -3.90 9.75
CA THR A 87 1.27 -2.45 9.79
C THR A 87 -0.01 -1.99 9.12
N ASN A 88 -0.36 -2.57 7.97
CA ASN A 88 -1.59 -2.22 7.27
C ASN A 88 -2.83 -2.66 8.05
N ARG A 89 -2.79 -3.85 8.64
CA ARG A 89 -3.87 -4.37 9.46
C ARG A 89 -4.12 -3.50 10.68
N ILE A 90 -3.08 -3.09 11.40
CA ILE A 90 -3.20 -2.36 12.68
C ILE A 90 -3.44 -0.86 12.46
N PHE A 91 -2.61 -0.20 11.64
CA PHE A 91 -2.59 1.27 11.57
C PHE A 91 -3.44 1.84 10.43
N VAL A 92 -3.56 1.13 9.30
CA VAL A 92 -4.28 1.63 8.13
C VAL A 92 -5.75 1.24 8.21
N PHE A 93 -6.03 -0.05 8.27
CA PHE A 93 -7.38 -0.60 8.11
C PHE A 93 -8.07 -1.00 9.42
N ARG A 94 -7.31 -1.14 10.53
CA ARG A 94 -7.84 -1.54 11.84
C ARG A 94 -8.72 -2.79 11.77
N SER A 95 -8.27 -3.80 11.03
CA SER A 95 -9.07 -5.02 10.76
C SER A 95 -9.10 -5.96 11.97
N LYS A 96 -10.29 -6.42 12.32
CA LYS A 96 -10.56 -7.48 13.31
C LYS A 96 -10.90 -8.84 12.68
N GLY A 97 -10.82 -8.95 11.35
CA GLY A 97 -11.11 -10.18 10.61
C GLY A 97 -10.11 -11.32 10.84
N ASN A 98 -10.35 -12.47 10.20
CA ASN A 98 -9.50 -13.65 10.35
C ASN A 98 -8.06 -13.41 9.85
N VAL A 99 -7.08 -13.54 10.74
CA VAL A 99 -5.65 -13.24 10.48
C VAL A 99 -5.06 -14.09 9.37
N ILE A 100 -5.37 -15.39 9.33
CA ILE A 100 -4.79 -16.32 8.37
C ILE A 100 -5.32 -16.00 6.97
N ARG A 101 -6.65 -15.83 6.85
CA ARG A 101 -7.28 -15.49 5.56
C ARG A 101 -6.71 -14.18 5.00
N GLU A 102 -6.67 -13.14 5.81
CA GLU A 102 -6.16 -11.83 5.38
C GLU A 102 -4.67 -11.88 5.02
N LEU A 103 -3.85 -12.59 5.81
CA LEU A 103 -2.43 -12.75 5.50
C LEU A 103 -2.23 -13.49 4.17
N LEU A 104 -2.94 -14.59 3.94
CA LEU A 104 -2.85 -15.34 2.68
C LEU A 104 -3.31 -14.48 1.50
N SER A 105 -4.44 -13.78 1.62
CA SER A 105 -4.91 -12.87 0.58
C SER A 105 -3.93 -11.71 0.33
N PHE A 106 -3.30 -11.18 1.37
CA PHE A 106 -2.29 -10.12 1.25
C PHE A 106 -1.02 -10.63 0.57
N ALA A 107 -0.51 -11.80 0.97
CA ALA A 107 0.64 -12.43 0.34
C ALA A 107 0.36 -12.76 -1.12
N ALA A 108 -0.82 -13.32 -1.43
CA ALA A 108 -1.23 -13.59 -2.80
C ALA A 108 -1.32 -12.31 -3.64
N ALA A 109 -1.88 -11.22 -3.09
CA ALA A 109 -1.90 -9.92 -3.76
C ALA A 109 -0.49 -9.38 -4.04
N ARG A 110 0.46 -9.60 -3.13
CA ARG A 110 1.88 -9.21 -3.32
C ARG A 110 2.59 -10.05 -4.37
N VAL A 111 2.36 -11.36 -4.41
CA VAL A 111 2.89 -12.22 -5.48
C VAL A 111 2.29 -11.84 -6.82
N ALA A 112 0.98 -11.60 -6.86
CA ALA A 112 0.28 -11.18 -8.07
C ALA A 112 0.81 -9.83 -8.59
N SER A 113 1.01 -8.83 -7.72
CA SER A 113 1.57 -7.55 -8.17
C SER A 113 3.03 -7.68 -8.61
N LEU A 114 3.84 -8.52 -7.97
CA LEU A 114 5.20 -8.79 -8.43
C LEU A 114 5.20 -9.39 -9.84
N LEU A 115 4.43 -10.46 -10.07
CA LEU A 115 4.42 -11.15 -11.37
C LEU A 115 3.76 -10.32 -12.47
N ILE A 116 2.59 -9.73 -12.19
CA ILE A 116 1.77 -9.06 -13.20
C ILE A 116 2.28 -7.64 -13.42
N ILE A 117 2.52 -6.86 -12.36
CA ILE A 117 2.84 -5.43 -12.47
C ILE A 117 4.35 -5.25 -12.57
N GLU A 118 5.11 -5.79 -11.60
CA GLU A 118 6.55 -5.52 -11.50
C GLU A 118 7.34 -6.13 -12.67
N LEU A 119 6.94 -7.32 -13.13
CA LEU A 119 7.55 -7.99 -14.28
C LEU A 119 6.73 -7.79 -15.56
N GLY A 120 5.44 -8.16 -15.55
CA GLY A 120 4.60 -8.16 -16.74
C GLY A 120 4.35 -6.77 -17.34
N ILE A 121 3.77 -5.85 -16.55
CA ILE A 121 3.45 -4.49 -17.02
C ILE A 121 4.74 -3.72 -17.33
N LEU A 122 5.81 -3.87 -16.55
CA LEU A 122 7.09 -3.26 -16.88
C LEU A 122 7.61 -3.71 -18.25
N TYR A 123 7.59 -5.01 -18.53
CA TYR A 123 8.03 -5.53 -19.83
C TYR A 123 7.14 -5.01 -20.97
N LEU A 124 5.82 -4.94 -20.74
CA LEU A 124 4.89 -4.36 -21.69
C LEU A 124 5.17 -2.86 -21.94
N GLN A 125 5.44 -2.09 -20.89
CA GLN A 125 5.81 -0.66 -20.99
C GLN A 125 7.08 -0.47 -21.80
N LEU A 126 8.11 -1.28 -21.55
CA LEU A 126 9.36 -1.24 -22.32
C LEU A 126 9.13 -1.59 -23.79
N ALA A 127 8.34 -2.63 -24.07
CA ALA A 127 8.01 -3.02 -25.44
C ALA A 127 7.22 -1.94 -26.19
N ILE A 128 6.29 -1.26 -25.52
CA ILE A 128 5.52 -0.14 -26.08
C ILE A 128 6.46 1.06 -26.32
N SER A 129 7.30 1.40 -25.35
CA SER A 129 8.30 2.48 -25.46
C SER A 129 9.21 2.29 -26.67
N ASP A 130 9.72 1.08 -26.85
CA ASP A 130 10.60 0.74 -27.97
C ASP A 130 9.86 0.73 -29.31
N LYS A 131 8.76 -0.05 -29.43
CA LYS A 131 8.10 -0.28 -30.72
C LYS A 131 7.17 0.82 -31.18
N VAL A 132 6.50 1.52 -30.26
CA VAL A 132 5.49 2.53 -30.59
C VAL A 132 6.09 3.93 -30.56
N PHE A 133 6.87 4.23 -29.53
CA PHE A 133 7.45 5.56 -29.34
C PHE A 133 8.86 5.68 -29.90
N GLY A 134 9.50 4.57 -30.30
CA GLY A 134 10.88 4.61 -30.78
C GLY A 134 11.86 5.08 -29.71
N CYS A 135 11.54 4.89 -28.42
CA CYS A 135 12.47 5.11 -27.31
C CYS A 135 12.95 3.77 -26.74
N PRO A 136 14.10 3.26 -27.25
CA PRO A 136 14.81 2.15 -26.64
C PRO A 136 15.14 2.42 -25.17
N GLN A 137 15.21 1.36 -24.37
CA GLN A 137 15.42 1.43 -22.93
C GLN A 137 16.75 2.10 -22.50
N ASP A 138 17.76 2.07 -23.36
CA ASP A 138 19.09 2.66 -23.20
C ASP A 138 19.16 4.14 -23.60
N THR A 139 18.10 4.67 -24.22
CA THR A 139 18.02 6.09 -24.60
C THR A 139 18.13 6.97 -23.37
N VAL A 140 19.15 7.84 -23.35
CA VAL A 140 19.37 8.81 -22.28
C VAL A 140 18.44 10.01 -22.48
N LEU A 141 17.53 10.21 -21.51
CA LEU A 141 16.60 11.33 -21.48
C LEU A 141 17.21 12.57 -20.84
N GLY A 142 18.17 12.38 -19.93
CA GLY A 142 18.88 13.48 -19.30
C GLY A 142 19.91 13.00 -18.29
N TYR A 143 20.70 13.93 -17.77
CA TYR A 143 21.67 13.65 -16.72
C TYR A 143 21.23 14.34 -15.43
N ILE A 144 21.13 13.56 -14.36
CA ILE A 144 20.95 14.09 -13.01
C ILE A 144 22.33 14.01 -12.36
N TRP A 145 23.04 15.14 -12.39
CA TRP A 145 24.40 15.24 -11.88
C TRP A 145 25.38 14.33 -12.67
N LYS A 146 25.78 13.17 -12.14
CA LYS A 146 26.61 12.16 -12.82
C LYS A 146 25.83 10.91 -13.29
N PHE A 147 24.53 10.88 -13.05
CA PHE A 147 23.68 9.73 -13.37
C PHE A 147 22.94 9.95 -14.69
N ALA A 148 23.10 9.03 -15.65
CA ALA A 148 22.35 9.03 -16.89
C ALA A 148 20.94 8.47 -16.66
N PHE A 149 19.94 9.34 -16.71
CA PHE A 149 18.54 8.97 -16.59
C PHE A 149 18.02 8.53 -17.97
N THR A 150 17.77 7.23 -18.13
CA THR A 150 17.31 6.60 -19.36
C THR A 150 15.80 6.32 -19.39
N CYS A 151 15.27 5.99 -20.58
CA CYS A 151 13.90 5.52 -20.77
C CYS A 151 13.55 4.31 -19.88
N LEU A 152 14.52 3.43 -19.56
CA LEU A 152 14.33 2.35 -18.58
C LEU A 152 13.94 2.87 -17.19
N TYR A 153 14.65 3.86 -16.67
CA TYR A 153 14.38 4.39 -15.33
C TYR A 153 13.05 5.14 -15.27
N LEU A 154 12.67 5.81 -16.36
CA LEU A 154 11.35 6.44 -16.48
C LEU A 154 10.22 5.41 -16.40
N ASN A 155 10.29 4.34 -17.19
CA ASN A 155 9.31 3.26 -17.16
C ASN A 155 9.28 2.56 -15.79
N LYS A 156 10.46 2.33 -15.18
CA LYS A 156 10.56 1.76 -13.84
C LYS A 156 9.92 2.65 -12.77
N LEU A 157 10.08 3.96 -12.86
CA LEU A 157 9.43 4.91 -11.96
C LEU A 157 7.91 4.89 -12.15
N LEU A 158 7.42 4.91 -13.39
CA LEU A 158 6.00 4.81 -13.69
C LEU A 158 5.40 3.51 -13.14
N ASN A 159 6.09 2.38 -13.34
CA ASN A 159 5.67 1.10 -12.80
C ASN A 159 5.65 1.09 -11.27
N SER A 160 6.63 1.75 -10.63
CA SER A 160 6.69 1.92 -9.17
C SER A 160 5.50 2.73 -8.63
N VAL A 161 4.97 3.68 -9.40
CA VAL A 161 3.74 4.39 -9.04
C VAL A 161 2.53 3.45 -9.17
N ILE A 162 2.41 2.73 -10.29
CA ILE A 162 1.31 1.80 -10.55
C ILE A 162 1.24 0.73 -9.46
N ILE A 163 2.36 0.13 -9.06
CA ILE A 163 2.39 -0.92 -8.05
C ILE A 163 1.95 -0.42 -6.67
N VAL A 164 2.31 0.80 -6.28
CA VAL A 164 1.87 1.39 -5.00
C VAL A 164 0.36 1.59 -5.00
N PHE A 165 -0.20 2.15 -6.07
CA PHE A 165 -1.65 2.33 -6.22
C PHE A 165 -2.39 0.99 -6.26
N ALA A 166 -1.90 0.04 -7.05
CA ALA A 166 -2.50 -1.29 -7.16
C ALA A 166 -2.46 -2.02 -5.82
N ASN A 167 -1.33 -2.02 -5.11
CA ASN A 167 -1.21 -2.63 -3.79
C ASN A 167 -2.17 -2.00 -2.78
N TYR A 168 -2.33 -0.67 -2.78
CA TYR A 168 -3.32 0.00 -1.93
C TYR A 168 -4.75 -0.45 -2.26
N PHE A 169 -5.10 -0.48 -3.55
CA PHE A 169 -6.44 -0.87 -3.99
C PHE A 169 -6.76 -2.34 -3.69
N MET A 170 -5.82 -3.25 -3.97
CA MET A 170 -5.93 -4.67 -3.64
C MET A 170 -6.05 -4.87 -2.12
N SER A 171 -5.27 -4.13 -1.33
CA SER A 171 -5.38 -4.17 0.13
C SER A 171 -6.76 -3.72 0.60
N LYS A 172 -7.27 -2.63 0.02
CA LYS A 172 -8.55 -2.03 0.42
C LYS A 172 -9.78 -2.84 0.02
N ILE A 173 -9.76 -3.54 -1.11
CA ILE A 173 -10.94 -4.24 -1.64
C ILE A 173 -10.90 -5.74 -1.36
N MET A 174 -9.77 -6.39 -1.63
CA MET A 174 -9.69 -7.85 -1.55
C MET A 174 -9.22 -8.33 -0.18
N VAL A 175 -8.22 -7.67 0.39
CA VAL A 175 -7.60 -8.13 1.65
C VAL A 175 -8.44 -7.73 2.85
N PHE A 176 -8.70 -6.43 3.02
CA PHE A 176 -9.42 -5.89 4.17
C PHE A 176 -10.85 -5.55 3.77
N ARG A 177 -11.75 -6.54 3.86
CA ARG A 177 -13.17 -6.33 3.58
C ARG A 177 -13.75 -5.31 4.55
N LYS A 178 -14.64 -4.44 4.07
CA LYS A 178 -15.26 -3.40 4.89
C LYS A 178 -15.89 -3.93 6.19
N ALA A 179 -16.54 -5.10 6.12
CA ALA A 179 -17.18 -5.74 7.27
C ALA A 179 -16.21 -6.08 8.41
N ASP A 180 -14.92 -6.26 8.11
CA ASP A 180 -13.90 -6.63 9.09
C ASP A 180 -13.16 -5.39 9.65
N CYS A 181 -13.38 -4.20 9.07
CA CYS A 181 -12.67 -2.96 9.39
C CYS A 181 -13.48 -2.08 10.36
N VAL A 182 -12.82 -1.48 11.35
CA VAL A 182 -13.45 -0.48 12.23
C VAL A 182 -13.28 0.92 11.65
N ASP A 183 -14.37 1.57 11.25
CA ASP A 183 -14.38 2.94 10.70
C ASP A 183 -15.11 3.92 11.62
N LEU A 184 -14.37 4.56 12.53
CA LEU A 184 -14.87 5.54 13.50
C LEU A 184 -15.56 6.76 12.86
N SER A 185 -15.39 6.98 11.54
CA SER A 185 -15.97 8.14 10.85
C SER A 185 -17.35 7.86 10.24
N GLN A 186 -17.73 6.59 10.09
CA GLN A 186 -19.07 6.21 9.61
C GLN A 186 -20.09 6.27 10.75
N ASP A 187 -19.75 5.74 11.92
CA ASP A 187 -20.61 5.80 13.11
C ASP A 187 -21.02 7.24 13.43
N LYS A 188 -20.06 8.18 13.43
CA LYS A 188 -20.36 9.60 13.66
C LYS A 188 -21.27 10.24 12.62
N LYS A 189 -21.23 9.76 11.37
CA LYS A 189 -22.13 10.26 10.32
C LYS A 189 -23.55 9.78 10.54
N GLU A 190 -23.71 8.51 10.89
CA GLU A 190 -25.01 7.91 11.22
C GLU A 190 -25.60 8.63 12.44
N ASP A 191 -24.81 8.83 13.51
CA ASP A 191 -25.25 9.59 14.70
C ASP A 191 -25.69 11.02 14.34
N THR A 192 -24.95 11.71 13.47
CA THR A 192 -25.27 13.10 13.09
C THR A 192 -26.51 13.18 12.20
N GLU A 193 -26.68 12.23 11.27
CA GLU A 193 -27.86 12.14 10.39
C GLU A 193 -29.11 11.80 11.21
N GLU A 194 -29.02 10.86 12.16
CA GLU A 194 -30.11 10.51 13.07
C GLU A 194 -30.56 11.70 13.94
N ILE A 195 -29.61 12.42 14.56
CA ILE A 195 -29.91 13.65 15.33
C ILE A 195 -30.57 14.73 14.46
N THR A 196 -30.16 14.84 13.19
CA THR A 196 -30.73 15.84 12.26
C THR A 196 -32.14 15.46 11.82
N GLU A 197 -32.41 14.17 11.61
CA GLU A 197 -33.75 13.64 11.32
C GLU A 197 -34.70 13.84 12.51
N GLU A 198 -34.26 13.50 13.74
CA GLU A 198 -35.05 13.74 14.96
C GLU A 198 -35.37 15.23 15.16
N ALA A 199 -34.39 16.11 14.94
CA ALA A 199 -34.60 17.56 15.05
C ALA A 199 -35.59 18.09 13.98
N SER A 200 -35.55 17.54 12.76
CA SER A 200 -36.48 17.89 11.70
C SER A 200 -37.91 17.44 12.02
N GLN A 201 -38.08 16.23 12.57
CA GLN A 201 -39.39 15.69 12.97
C GLN A 201 -39.99 16.46 14.16
N ALA A 202 -39.16 16.86 15.13
CA ALA A 202 -39.61 17.66 16.28
C ALA A 202 -40.07 19.07 15.89
N SER A 203 -39.49 19.69 14.86
CA SER A 203 -39.95 21.00 14.38
C SER A 203 -41.23 20.95 13.53
N GLY A 204 -41.48 19.85 12.82
CA GLY A 204 -42.67 19.68 11.96
C GLY A 204 -43.97 19.43 12.74
N ASN A 205 -43.89 18.89 13.96
CA ASN A 205 -45.07 18.61 14.81
C ASN A 205 -45.55 19.82 15.63
N GLY A 206 -44.78 20.92 15.67
CA GLY A 206 -45.13 22.12 16.46
C GLY A 206 -46.10 23.08 15.75
N ASP A 207 -46.29 22.95 14.44
CA ASP A 207 -47.10 23.88 13.65
C ASP A 207 -48.58 23.46 13.51
N GLU A 208 -48.95 22.24 13.92
CA GLU A 208 -50.35 21.77 13.88
C GLU A 208 -51.15 22.01 15.17
N GLU A 209 -50.51 22.34 16.30
CA GLU A 209 -51.19 22.48 17.61
C GLU A 209 -51.75 23.89 17.88
N HIS A 210 -51.57 24.85 16.96
CA HIS A 210 -52.09 26.23 17.08
C HIS A 210 -53.23 26.59 16.11
N ALA A 211 -53.80 25.62 15.38
CA ALA A 211 -54.92 25.82 14.45
C ALA A 211 -56.27 25.24 14.93
N GLY A 212 -56.45 25.07 16.25
CA GLY A 212 -57.71 24.62 16.88
C GLY A 212 -58.43 25.73 17.62
#